data_AF-A0A6N2AN61-F1
#
_entry.id   AF-A0A6N2AN61-F1
#
_cell.length_a   1.000
_cell.length_b   1.000
_cell.length_c   1.000
_cell.angle_alpha   90.00
_cell.angle_beta   90.00
_cell.angle_gamma   90.00
#
_symmetry.space_group_name_H-M   'P 1'
#
loop_
_entity.id
_entity.type
_entity.pdbx_description
1 polymer ?
#
loop_
_entity_poly.entity_id
_entity_poly.type
_entity_poly.pdbx_seq_one_letter_code
_entity_poly.pdbx_strand_id
1 'polypeptide(L)'
;TVLEESQLMREKLKARKSLLQQAKENVVKASQTRNSFKKVMNNGMRRPMHSILDLLSILQDENTNSNQKIIIIDTMVRTSTVLLNLINDAMDIPDKDEGRFPLKM
;
A
#
# COMPACT_ATOMS: atom_id res chain seq x y z
N THR A 1 -39.53 -25.70 -27.37
CA THR A 1 -39.64 -24.93 -28.64
C THR A 1 -38.44 -24.01 -28.77
N VAL A 2 -38.11 -23.51 -29.97
CA VAL A 2 -36.98 -22.57 -30.18
C VAL A 2 -37.05 -21.34 -29.26
N LEU A 3 -38.27 -20.94 -28.88
CA LEU A 3 -38.51 -19.82 -27.97
C LEU A 3 -38.03 -20.09 -26.53
N GLU A 4 -38.27 -21.30 -26.00
CA GLU A 4 -37.83 -21.69 -24.64
C GLU A 4 -36.31 -21.80 -24.55
N GLU A 5 -35.67 -22.35 -25.59
CA GLU A 5 -34.21 -22.43 -25.67
C GLU A 5 -33.57 -21.04 -25.73
N SER A 6 -34.17 -20.12 -26.50
CA SER A 6 -33.74 -18.72 -26.55
C SER A 6 -33.88 -18.01 -25.21
N GLN A 7 -34.97 -18.24 -24.47
CA GLN A 7 -35.17 -17.64 -23.15
C GLN A 7 -34.15 -18.17 -22.14
N LEU A 8 -33.92 -19.48 -22.10
CA LEU A 8 -32.92 -20.10 -21.22
C LEU A 8 -31.51 -19.57 -21.51
N MET A 9 -31.17 -19.38 -22.79
CA MET A 9 -29.87 -18.82 -23.19
C MET A 9 -29.71 -17.37 -22.72
N ARG A 10 -30.76 -16.54 -22.81
CA ARG A 10 -30.76 -15.16 -22.32
C ARG A 10 -30.57 -15.08 -20.81
N GLU A 11 -31.25 -15.93 -20.05
CA GLU A 11 -31.09 -15.98 -18.59
C GLU A 11 -29.67 -16.41 -18.19
N LYS A 12 -29.10 -17.43 -18.84
CA LYS A 12 -27.70 -17.83 -18.62
C LYS A 12 -26.72 -16.69 -18.95
N LEU A 13 -26.95 -15.95 -20.03
CA LEU A 13 -26.11 -14.81 -20.40
C LEU A 13 -26.20 -13.68 -19.37
N LYS A 14 -27.41 -13.37 -18.89
CA LYS A 14 -27.65 -12.36 -17.86
C LYS A 14 -26.95 -12.73 -16.54
N ALA A 15 -27.06 -13.99 -16.12
CA ALA A 15 -26.38 -14.50 -14.94
C ALA A 15 -24.85 -14.38 -15.06
N ARG A 16 -24.28 -14.79 -16.21
CA ARG A 16 -22.84 -14.64 -16.47
C ARG A 16 -22.39 -13.18 -16.46
N LYS A 17 -23.18 -12.28 -17.08
CA LYS A 17 -22.87 -10.84 -17.08
C LYS A 17 -22.87 -10.27 -15.66
N SER A 18 -23.81 -10.70 -14.82
CA SER A 18 -23.86 -10.29 -13.40
C SER A 18 -22.62 -10.76 -12.63
N LEU A 19 -22.23 -12.03 -12.81
CA LEU A 19 -21.03 -12.58 -12.16
C LEU A 19 -19.75 -11.84 -12.60
N LEU A 20 -19.64 -11.54 -13.90
CA LEU A 20 -18.50 -10.79 -14.44
C LEU A 20 -18.45 -9.37 -13.88
N GLN A 21 -19.60 -8.70 -13.76
CA GLN A 21 -19.70 -7.36 -13.18
C GLN A 21 -19.28 -7.38 -11.70
N GLN A 22 -19.75 -8.36 -10.93
CA GLN A 22 -19.35 -8.53 -9.53
C GLN A 22 -17.84 -8.80 -9.40
N ALA A 23 -17.27 -9.65 -10.25
CA ALA A 23 -15.84 -9.91 -10.28
C ALA A 23 -15.04 -8.62 -10.58
N LYS A 24 -15.50 -7.81 -11.55
CA LYS A 24 -14.88 -6.52 -11.88
C LYS A 24 -14.92 -5.55 -10.71
N GLU A 25 -16.06 -5.43 -10.03
CA GLU A 25 -16.20 -4.59 -8.84
C GLU A 25 -15.29 -5.03 -7.70
N ASN A 26 -15.14 -6.34 -7.49
CA ASN A 26 -14.25 -6.87 -6.48
C ASN A 26 -12.78 -6.52 -6.78
N VAL A 27 -12.36 -6.58 -8.05
CA VAL A 27 -11.02 -6.15 -8.47
C VAL A 27 -10.83 -4.67 -8.20
N VAL A 28 -11.78 -3.81 -8.59
CA VAL A 28 -11.69 -2.36 -8.35
C VAL A 28 -11.58 -2.05 -6.85
N LYS A 29 -12.41 -2.68 -6.01
CA LYS A 29 -12.34 -2.51 -4.55
C LYS A 29 -11.00 -2.97 -3.99
N ALA A 30 -10.48 -4.13 -4.43
CA ALA A 30 -9.18 -4.62 -4.02
C ALA A 30 -8.05 -3.64 -4.39
N SER A 31 -8.08 -3.06 -5.60
CA SER A 31 -7.13 -2.04 -6.03
C SER A 31 -7.22 -0.76 -5.19
N GLN A 32 -8.43 -0.31 -4.85
CA GLN A 32 -8.64 0.87 -4.01
C GLN A 32 -8.09 0.66 -2.59
N THR A 33 -8.35 -0.51 -1.99
CA THR A 33 -7.80 -0.88 -0.68
C THR A 33 -6.27 -0.90 -0.71
N ARG A 34 -5.67 -1.52 -1.75
CA ARG A 34 -4.21 -1.53 -1.95
C ARG A 34 -3.62 -0.12 -2.06
N ASN A 35 -4.23 0.75 -2.85
CA ASN A 35 -3.77 2.13 -3.02
C ASN A 35 -3.89 2.93 -1.71
N SER A 36 -4.96 2.71 -0.96
CA SER A 36 -5.17 3.34 0.34
C SER A 36 -4.12 2.90 1.35
N PHE A 37 -3.81 1.60 1.39
CA PHE A 37 -2.73 1.07 2.22
C PHE A 37 -1.37 1.67 1.86
N LYS A 38 -1.00 1.70 0.56
CA LYS A 38 0.25 2.34 0.09
C LYS A 38 0.35 3.80 0.56
N LYS A 39 -0.75 4.56 0.50
CA LYS A 39 -0.80 5.95 1.00
C LYS A 39 -0.56 6.03 2.51
N VAL A 40 -1.17 5.15 3.29
CA VAL A 40 -1.00 5.09 4.75
C VAL A 40 0.44 4.74 5.10
N MET A 41 1.03 3.72 4.46
CA MET A 41 2.43 3.34 4.69
C MET A 41 3.41 4.47 4.35
N ASN A 42 3.26 5.11 3.18
CA ASN A 42 4.10 6.24 2.79
C ASN A 42 4.01 7.41 3.78
N ASN A 43 2.80 7.72 4.25
CA ASN A 43 2.63 8.73 5.29
C ASN A 43 3.25 8.30 6.63
N GLY A 44 3.15 7.01 6.97
CA GLY A 44 3.77 6.40 8.14
C GLY A 44 5.30 6.52 8.11
N MET A 45 5.93 6.30 6.96
CA MET A 45 7.39 6.40 6.78
C MET A 45 7.93 7.83 6.90
N ARG A 46 7.14 8.85 6.54
CA ARG A 46 7.58 10.25 6.62
C ARG A 46 7.94 10.67 8.04
N ARG A 47 7.17 10.23 9.04
CA ARG A 47 7.38 10.61 10.44
C ARG A 47 8.74 10.14 10.99
N PRO A 48 9.12 8.85 10.95
CA PRO A 48 10.43 8.40 11.40
C PRO A 48 11.57 8.97 10.55
N MET A 49 11.39 9.19 9.24
CA MET A 49 12.38 9.92 8.43
C MET A 49 12.64 11.33 8.95
N HIS A 50 11.59 12.10 9.22
CA HIS A 50 11.73 13.44 9.79
C HIS A 50 12.41 13.41 11.16
N SER A 51 12.02 12.47 12.03
CA SER A 51 12.68 12.32 13.33
C SER A 51 14.18 12.01 13.20
N ILE A 52 14.60 11.16 12.25
CA ILE A 52 16.02 10.89 12.00
C ILE A 52 16.73 12.16 11.51
N LEU A 53 16.11 12.95 10.63
CA LEU A 53 16.69 14.20 10.12
C LEU A 53 16.85 15.25 11.23
N ASP A 54 15.86 15.38 12.12
CA ASP A 54 15.91 16.31 13.25
C ASP A 54 17.02 15.89 14.23
N LEU A 55 17.11 14.59 14.52
CA LEU A 55 18.18 14.04 15.37
C LEU A 55 19.58 14.23 14.77
N LEU A 56 19.72 14.07 13.46
CA LEU A 56 20.96 14.39 12.73
C LEU A 56 21.31 15.88 12.85
N SER A 57 20.32 16.76 12.79
CA SER A 57 20.53 18.21 12.93
C SER A 57 21.04 18.56 14.34
N ILE A 58 20.53 17.90 15.38
CA ILE A 58 21.02 18.07 16.76
C ILE A 58 22.45 17.53 16.90
N LEU A 59 22.78 16.41 16.26
CA LEU A 59 24.16 15.87 16.30
C LEU A 59 25.20 16.79 15.66
N GLN A 60 24.80 17.64 14.71
CA GLN A 60 25.68 18.62 14.08
C GLN A 60 25.95 19.85 14.95
N ASP A 61 25.16 20.06 16.01
CA ASP A 61 25.41 21.14 16.98
C ASP A 61 26.66 20.84 17.81
N GLU A 62 27.63 21.76 17.77
CA GLU A 62 28.90 21.68 18.51
C GLU A 62 28.70 21.66 20.04
N ASN A 63 27.56 22.15 20.52
CA ASN A 63 27.21 22.18 21.95
C ASN A 63 26.67 20.83 22.47
N THR A 64 26.41 19.87 21.58
CA THR A 64 25.88 18.56 21.98
C THR A 64 26.97 17.76 22.71
N ASN A 65 26.73 17.42 23.98
CA ASN A 65 27.70 16.67 24.77
C ASN A 65 27.76 15.18 24.40
N SER A 66 28.84 14.48 24.79
CA SER A 66 29.07 13.08 24.42
C SER A 66 27.94 12.13 24.83
N ASN A 67 27.34 12.32 26.00
CA ASN A 67 26.23 11.47 26.48
C ASN A 67 24.95 11.71 25.66
N GLN A 68 24.67 12.96 25.30
CA GLN A 68 23.57 13.31 24.40
C GLN A 68 23.78 12.69 23.02
N LYS A 69 25.01 12.74 22.47
CA LYS A 69 25.32 12.09 21.19
C LYS A 69 25.02 10.59 21.21
N ILE A 70 25.39 9.89 22.29
CA ILE A 70 25.10 8.45 22.45
C ILE A 70 23.58 8.20 22.45
N ILE A 71 22.81 8.96 23.21
CA ILE A 71 21.34 8.83 23.28
C ILE A 71 20.70 9.11 21.93
N ILE A 72 21.16 10.15 21.23
CA ILE A 72 20.66 10.52 19.91
C ILE A 72 20.94 9.40 18.90
N ILE A 73 22.17 8.84 18.89
CA ILE A 73 22.54 7.72 18.01
C ILE A 73 21.67 6.48 18.30
N ASP A 74 21.47 6.10 19.56
CA ASP A 74 20.58 4.97 19.92
C ASP A 74 19.14 5.22 19.45
N THR A 75 18.64 6.45 19.64
CA THR A 75 17.30 6.85 19.20
C THR A 75 17.17 6.79 17.67
N MET A 76 18.19 7.22 16.94
CA MET A 76 18.23 7.12 15.48
C MET A 76 18.21 5.67 15.01
N VAL A 77 18.99 4.78 15.64
CA VAL A 77 18.99 3.35 15.31
C VAL A 77 17.59 2.76 15.52
N ARG A 78 16.96 3.00 16.67
CA ARG A 78 15.59 2.52 16.94
C ARG A 78 14.58 3.05 15.93
N THR A 79 14.66 4.34 15.60
CA THR A 79 13.77 4.99 14.63
C THR A 79 13.98 4.43 13.22
N SER A 80 15.23 4.10 12.87
CA SER A 80 15.58 3.48 11.59
C SER A 80 15.03 2.05 11.49
N THR A 81 15.05 1.28 12.58
CA THR A 81 14.40 -0.04 12.65
C THR A 81 12.89 0.05 12.44
N VAL A 82 12.23 1.05 13.04
CA VAL A 82 10.79 1.29 12.80
C VAL A 82 10.53 1.62 11.33
N LEU A 83 11.36 2.48 10.73
CA LEU A 83 11.25 2.81 9.30
C LEU A 83 11.47 1.58 8.42
N LEU A 84 12.47 0.74 8.72
CA LEU A 84 12.75 -0.49 7.98
C LEU A 84 11.55 -1.45 8.03
N ASN A 85 10.92 -1.63 9.19
CA ASN A 85 9.74 -2.46 9.31
C ASN A 85 8.57 -1.93 8.46
N LEU A 86 8.33 -0.62 8.46
CA LEU A 86 7.31 0.00 7.60
C LEU A 86 7.61 -0.21 6.11
N ILE A 87 8.89 -0.18 5.71
CA ILE A 87 9.30 -0.46 4.34
C ILE A 87 9.02 -1.91 3.98
N ASN A 88 9.35 -2.85 4.87
CA ASN A 88 9.07 -4.28 4.67
C ASN A 88 7.57 -4.54 4.57
N ASP A 89 6.76 -3.98 5.48
CA ASP A 89 5.29 -4.10 5.45
C ASP A 89 4.67 -3.54 4.16
N ALA A 90 5.28 -2.51 3.58
CA ALA A 90 4.87 -1.94 2.30
C ALA A 90 5.26 -2.80 1.09
N MET A 91 6.39 -3.52 1.19
CA MET A 91 6.93 -4.42 0.16
C MET A 91 6.24 -5.79 0.15
N ASP A 92 5.77 -6.27 1.30
CA ASP A 92 5.07 -7.56 1.46
C ASP A 92 3.72 -7.60 0.71
N ILE A 93 3.24 -6.47 0.19
CA ILE A 93 2.16 -6.46 -0.79
C ILE A 93 2.78 -6.66 -2.18
N PRO A 94 2.73 -7.87 -2.77
CA PRO A 94 3.34 -8.12 -4.07
C PRO A 94 2.82 -7.13 -5.10
N ASP A 95 3.74 -6.57 -5.88
CA ASP A 95 3.41 -5.74 -7.03
C ASP A 95 2.83 -6.63 -8.14
N LYS A 96 1.56 -6.97 -8.00
CA LYS A 96 0.75 -7.56 -9.07
C LYS A 96 0.32 -6.49 -10.10
N ASP A 97 1.18 -5.49 -10.34
CA ASP A 97 1.00 -4.50 -11.42
C ASP A 97 1.49 -5.05 -12.78
N GLU A 98 2.11 -6.24 -12.84
CA GLU A 98 2.40 -6.95 -14.10
C GLU A 98 1.14 -7.40 -14.86
N GLY A 99 -0.04 -7.27 -14.26
CA GLY A 99 -1.33 -7.62 -14.85
C GLY A 99 -2.21 -6.43 -15.20
N ARG A 100 -1.65 -5.24 -15.46
CA ARG A 100 -2.42 -4.13 -16.06
C ARG A 100 -3.01 -4.61 -17.40
N PHE A 101 -4.19 -5.20 -17.36
CA PHE A 101 -5.14 -5.04 -18.44
C PHE A 101 -5.61 -3.59 -18.31
N PRO A 102 -5.20 -2.67 -19.21
CA PRO A 102 -5.81 -1.36 -19.22
C PRO A 102 -7.30 -1.58 -19.48
N LEU A 103 -8.12 -1.37 -18.47
CA LEU A 103 -9.54 -1.12 -18.65
C LEU A 103 -9.62 0.22 -19.39
N LYS A 104 -9.45 0.18 -20.71
CA LYS A 104 -9.92 1.24 -21.60
C LYS A 104 -11.42 1.32 -21.38
N MET A 105 -11.84 2.45 -20.80
CA MET A 105 -13.20 2.97 -21.00
C MET A 105 -13.39 3.33 -22.47
#